data_AF-A0A7W9F9Y7-F1
#
_entry.id   AF-A0A7W9F9Y7-F1
#
_cell.length_a   1.000
_cell.length_b   1.000
_cell.length_c   1.000
_cell.angle_alpha   90.00
_cell.angle_beta   90.00
_cell.angle_gamma   90.00
#
_symmetry.space_group_name_H-M   'P 1'
#
loop_
_entity.id
_entity.type
_entity.pdbx_description
1 polymer ?
#
loop_
_entity_poly.entity_id
_entity_poly.type
_entity_poly.pdbx_seq_one_letter_code
_entity_poly.pdbx_strand_id
1 'polypeptide(L)'
;MDWSILTTAFAFLIGGLVSAGSVWLKGRSDAKIEREKIEADARSREHEQKIAIEQQEKQVEREDRQRGKEAGLVALTTFSSMLKEISGLADDVTPLVVAHRWRTRLEAEARRTVESISDRNVREGMLTVLNALGNFADYSGINGQNLIAGYNARGLVQLLVELAGAAARGEAVSPTVQAKVDDCASKLRVVDHYYENNI
;
A
#
# COMPACT_ATOMS: atom_id res chain seq x y z
N MET A 1 -81.96 -31.16 -50.25
CA MET A 1 -80.76 -30.31 -50.08
C MET A 1 -80.34 -30.46 -48.63
N ASP A 2 -79.31 -31.27 -48.39
CA ASP A 2 -78.95 -31.73 -47.05
C ASP A 2 -78.17 -30.68 -46.26
N TRP A 3 -78.80 -30.20 -45.19
CA TRP A 3 -78.30 -29.19 -44.26
C TRP A 3 -77.21 -29.72 -43.30
N SER A 4 -76.92 -31.03 -43.34
CA SER A 4 -75.97 -31.71 -42.44
C SER A 4 -74.51 -31.61 -42.89
N ILE A 5 -74.25 -31.34 -44.17
CA ILE A 5 -72.89 -31.28 -44.74
C ILE A 5 -72.25 -29.90 -44.51
N LEU A 6 -73.04 -28.84 -44.44
CA LEU A 6 -72.52 -27.48 -44.23
C LEU A 6 -72.04 -27.24 -42.79
N THR A 7 -72.65 -27.90 -41.80
CA THR A 7 -72.33 -27.73 -40.37
C THR A 7 -71.07 -28.49 -39.95
N THR A 8 -70.79 -29.64 -40.56
CA THR A 8 -69.54 -30.40 -40.29
C THR A 8 -68.32 -29.75 -40.93
N ALA A 9 -68.45 -29.19 -42.13
CA ALA A 9 -67.34 -28.50 -42.80
C ALA A 9 -66.90 -27.21 -42.06
N PHE A 10 -67.83 -26.49 -41.45
CA PHE A 10 -67.53 -25.28 -40.67
C PHE A 10 -66.86 -25.60 -39.32
N ALA A 11 -67.23 -26.72 -38.68
CA ALA A 11 -66.62 -27.15 -37.42
C ALA A 11 -65.13 -27.54 -37.58
N PHE A 12 -64.76 -28.16 -38.70
CA PHE A 12 -63.36 -28.53 -38.98
C PHE A 12 -62.48 -27.30 -39.30
N LEU A 13 -63.02 -26.30 -40.02
CA LEU A 13 -62.28 -25.07 -40.32
C LEU A 13 -62.00 -24.22 -39.09
N ILE A 14 -62.95 -24.14 -38.15
CA ILE A 14 -62.77 -23.37 -36.91
C ILE A 14 -61.89 -24.12 -35.91
N GLY A 15 -62.03 -25.45 -35.78
CA GLY A 15 -61.19 -26.27 -34.90
C GLY A 15 -59.71 -26.32 -35.32
N GLY A 16 -59.43 -26.31 -36.62
CA GLY A 16 -58.07 -26.26 -37.17
C GLY A 16 -57.36 -24.91 -36.96
N LEU A 17 -58.09 -23.79 -37.06
CA LEU A 17 -57.51 -22.45 -36.89
C LEU A 17 -57.17 -22.13 -35.42
N VAL A 18 -58.02 -22.58 -34.49
CA VAL A 18 -57.85 -22.30 -33.05
C VAL A 18 -56.70 -23.13 -32.46
N SER A 19 -56.49 -24.36 -32.92
CA SER A 19 -55.40 -25.22 -32.45
C SER A 19 -54.03 -24.77 -32.97
N ALA A 20 -53.93 -24.35 -34.24
CA ALA A 20 -52.66 -23.86 -34.81
C ALA A 20 -52.22 -22.50 -34.25
N GLY A 21 -53.16 -21.57 -34.02
CA GLY A 21 -52.85 -20.26 -33.41
C GLY A 21 -52.38 -20.35 -31.96
N SER A 22 -52.93 -21.31 -31.20
CA SER A 22 -52.58 -21.52 -29.78
C SER A 22 -51.15 -22.04 -29.59
N VAL A 23 -50.66 -22.89 -30.49
CA VAL A 23 -49.29 -23.44 -30.45
C VAL A 23 -48.25 -22.38 -30.83
N TRP A 24 -48.56 -21.52 -31.79
CA TRP A 24 -47.64 -20.47 -32.25
C TRP A 24 -47.45 -19.34 -31.23
N LEU A 25 -48.52 -18.96 -30.53
CA LEU A 25 -48.45 -17.98 -29.43
C LEU A 25 -47.66 -18.51 -28.23
N LYS A 26 -47.78 -19.80 -27.92
CA LYS A 26 -47.05 -20.45 -26.81
C LYS A 26 -45.55 -20.58 -27.09
N GLY A 27 -45.17 -21.00 -28.31
CA GLY A 27 -43.75 -21.08 -28.70
C GLY A 27 -43.06 -19.71 -28.71
N ARG A 28 -43.78 -18.63 -29.01
CA ARG A 28 -43.23 -17.27 -29.00
C ARG A 28 -43.12 -16.69 -27.58
N SER A 29 -44.00 -17.07 -26.64
CA SER A 29 -43.85 -16.69 -25.24
C SER A 29 -42.72 -17.48 -24.57
N ASP A 30 -42.60 -18.78 -24.84
CA ASP A 30 -41.56 -19.62 -24.24
C ASP A 30 -40.16 -19.21 -24.71
N ALA A 31 -39.98 -18.86 -25.99
CA ALA A 31 -38.72 -18.33 -26.50
C ALA A 31 -38.35 -16.94 -25.91
N LYS A 32 -39.35 -16.15 -25.50
CA LYS A 32 -39.13 -14.85 -24.85
C LYS A 32 -38.73 -15.03 -23.39
N ILE A 33 -39.35 -15.99 -22.69
CA ILE A 33 -39.02 -16.38 -21.31
C ILE A 33 -37.62 -17.00 -21.25
N GLU A 34 -37.23 -17.84 -22.21
CA GLU A 34 -35.87 -18.39 -22.28
C GLU A 34 -34.81 -17.32 -22.52
N ARG A 35 -35.07 -16.35 -23.41
CA ARG A 35 -34.15 -15.22 -23.62
C ARG A 35 -34.01 -14.34 -22.37
N GLU A 36 -35.12 -14.03 -21.70
CA GLU A 36 -35.09 -13.27 -20.45
C GLU A 36 -34.35 -14.02 -19.34
N LYS A 37 -34.47 -15.35 -19.26
CA LYS A 37 -33.67 -16.18 -18.33
C LYS A 37 -32.18 -16.17 -18.66
N ILE A 38 -31.79 -16.30 -19.93
CA ILE A 38 -30.38 -16.27 -20.34
C ILE A 38 -29.76 -14.90 -20.06
N GLU A 39 -30.48 -13.81 -20.31
CA GLU A 39 -30.03 -12.45 -19.99
C GLU A 39 -30.01 -12.16 -18.48
N ALA A 40 -30.89 -12.77 -17.70
CA ALA A 40 -30.87 -12.68 -16.24
C ALA A 40 -29.68 -13.47 -15.66
N ASP A 41 -29.42 -14.68 -16.17
CA ASP A 41 -28.27 -15.50 -15.77
C ASP A 41 -26.94 -14.85 -16.15
N ALA A 42 -26.84 -14.22 -17.34
CA ALA A 42 -25.66 -13.48 -17.75
C ALA A 42 -25.39 -12.27 -16.83
N ARG A 43 -26.45 -11.51 -16.49
CA ARG A 43 -26.35 -10.40 -15.53
C ARG A 43 -26.01 -10.87 -14.12
N SER A 44 -26.52 -12.03 -13.69
CA SER A 44 -26.16 -12.63 -12.39
C SER A 44 -24.67 -12.98 -12.35
N ARG A 45 -24.16 -13.64 -13.40
CA ARG A 45 -22.73 -13.99 -13.49
C ARG A 45 -21.81 -12.77 -13.55
N GLU A 46 -22.20 -11.73 -14.29
CA GLU A 46 -21.44 -10.48 -14.31
C GLU A 46 -21.44 -9.78 -12.94
N HIS A 47 -22.56 -9.83 -12.21
CA HIS A 47 -22.64 -9.27 -10.88
C HIS A 47 -21.80 -10.07 -9.87
N GLU A 48 -21.86 -11.41 -9.93
CA GLU A 48 -21.03 -12.32 -9.15
C GLU A 48 -19.54 -12.12 -9.44
N GLN A 49 -19.15 -11.95 -10.71
CA GLN A 49 -17.76 -11.64 -11.09
C GLN A 49 -17.31 -10.28 -10.55
N LYS A 50 -18.15 -9.24 -10.63
CA LYS A 50 -17.83 -7.92 -10.06
C LYS A 50 -17.67 -7.99 -8.55
N ILE A 51 -18.54 -8.70 -7.86
CA ILE A 51 -18.44 -8.92 -6.41
C ILE A 51 -17.16 -9.69 -6.07
N ALA A 52 -16.81 -10.72 -6.84
CA ALA A 52 -15.58 -11.50 -6.64
C ALA A 52 -14.32 -10.64 -6.83
N ILE A 53 -14.28 -9.79 -7.86
CA ILE A 53 -13.18 -8.85 -8.10
C ILE A 53 -13.08 -7.84 -6.95
N GLU A 54 -14.20 -7.23 -6.53
CA GLU A 54 -14.21 -6.26 -5.43
C GLU A 54 -13.78 -6.91 -4.10
N GLN A 55 -14.15 -8.17 -3.86
CA GLN A 55 -13.69 -8.93 -2.70
C GLN A 55 -12.19 -9.23 -2.78
N GLN A 56 -11.69 -9.59 -3.96
CA GLN A 56 -10.27 -9.84 -4.18
C GLN A 56 -9.43 -8.56 -4.00
N GLU A 57 -9.88 -7.42 -4.52
CA GLU A 57 -9.23 -6.12 -4.31
C GLU A 57 -9.19 -5.73 -2.83
N LYS A 58 -10.29 -5.88 -2.11
CA LYS A 58 -10.34 -5.65 -0.66
C LYS A 58 -9.42 -6.58 0.12
N GLN A 59 -9.23 -7.82 -0.35
CA GLN A 59 -8.33 -8.76 0.27
C GLN A 59 -6.87 -8.38 0.04
N VAL A 60 -6.50 -8.01 -1.19
CA VAL A 60 -5.16 -7.51 -1.53
C VAL A 60 -4.84 -6.25 -0.71
N GLU A 61 -5.77 -5.32 -0.58
CA GLU A 61 -5.57 -4.10 0.21
C GLU A 61 -5.31 -4.42 1.70
N ARG A 62 -6.02 -5.42 2.25
CA ARG A 62 -5.80 -5.86 3.64
C ARG A 62 -4.44 -6.52 3.81
N GLU A 63 -4.04 -7.38 2.87
CA GLU A 63 -2.75 -8.06 2.88
C GLU A 63 -1.58 -7.07 2.73
N ASP A 64 -1.72 -6.06 1.87
CA ASP A 64 -0.73 -4.98 1.71
C ASP A 64 -0.63 -4.12 2.97
N ARG A 65 -1.78 -3.76 3.57
CA ARG A 65 -1.80 -3.02 4.84
C ARG A 65 -1.16 -3.84 5.97
N GLN A 66 -1.40 -5.15 6.02
CA GLN A 66 -0.82 -6.02 7.03
C GLN A 66 0.69 -6.16 6.83
N ARG A 67 1.15 -6.38 5.58
CA ARG A 67 2.59 -6.38 5.24
C ARG A 67 3.27 -5.06 5.60
N GLY A 68 2.61 -3.92 5.36
CA GLY A 68 3.15 -2.61 5.76
C GLY A 68 3.32 -2.47 7.27
N LYS A 69 2.39 -2.97 8.07
CA LYS A 69 2.50 -2.98 9.54
C LYS A 69 3.62 -3.89 10.02
N GLU A 70 3.75 -5.08 9.44
CA GLU A 70 4.83 -6.03 9.75
C GLU A 70 6.21 -5.42 9.44
N ALA A 71 6.36 -4.79 8.27
CA ALA A 71 7.57 -4.07 7.92
C ALA A 71 7.88 -2.92 8.90
N GLY A 72 6.85 -2.17 9.32
CA GLY A 72 6.98 -1.14 10.36
C GLY A 72 7.46 -1.70 11.70
N LEU A 73 6.99 -2.87 12.12
CA LEU A 73 7.42 -3.53 13.37
C LEU A 73 8.87 -4.02 13.29
N VAL A 74 9.26 -4.60 12.15
CA VAL A 74 10.66 -4.95 11.89
C VAL A 74 11.53 -3.70 11.98
N ALA A 75 11.11 -2.61 11.34
CA ALA A 75 11.84 -1.35 11.39
C ALA A 75 11.96 -0.76 12.80
N LEU A 76 10.87 -0.81 13.56
CA LEU A 76 10.88 -0.37 14.96
C LEU A 76 11.88 -1.17 15.79
N THR A 77 11.93 -2.50 15.58
CA THR A 77 12.85 -3.40 16.28
C THR A 77 14.30 -3.10 15.92
N THR A 78 14.58 -2.96 14.61
CA THR A 78 15.91 -2.60 14.09
C THR A 78 16.39 -1.27 14.67
N PHE A 79 15.61 -0.20 14.54
CA PHE A 79 16.03 1.13 15.01
C PHE A 79 16.12 1.23 16.53
N SER A 80 15.29 0.48 17.27
CA SER A 80 15.41 0.42 18.74
C SER A 80 16.71 -0.25 19.17
N SER A 81 17.14 -1.31 18.47
CA SER A 81 18.44 -1.94 18.69
C SER A 81 19.60 -0.98 18.38
N MET A 82 19.51 -0.26 17.26
CA MET A 82 20.50 0.77 16.88
C MET A 82 20.58 1.89 17.91
N LEU A 83 19.43 2.37 18.40
CA LEU A 83 19.38 3.40 19.43
C LEU A 83 20.05 2.92 20.71
N LYS A 84 19.82 1.66 21.11
CA LYS A 84 20.49 1.05 22.25
C LYS A 84 22.00 0.97 22.04
N GLU A 85 22.46 0.57 20.86
CA GLU A 85 23.88 0.47 20.54
C GLU A 85 24.56 1.85 20.60
N ILE A 86 23.97 2.88 19.99
CA ILE A 86 24.50 4.24 19.99
C ILE A 86 24.41 4.88 21.39
N SER A 87 23.35 4.59 22.15
CA SER A 87 23.21 5.08 23.53
C SER A 87 24.18 4.40 24.49
N GLY A 88 24.64 3.19 24.18
CA GLY A 88 25.67 2.48 24.94
C GLY A 88 27.10 2.98 24.68
N LEU A 89 27.30 3.87 23.69
CA LEU A 89 28.57 4.56 23.51
C LEU A 89 28.76 5.57 24.64
N ALA A 90 29.95 5.61 25.22
CA ALA A 90 30.31 6.60 26.23
C ALA A 90 30.16 8.01 25.66
N ASP A 91 29.80 8.98 26.50
CA ASP A 91 29.51 10.36 26.05
C ASP A 91 30.74 11.10 25.52
N ASP A 92 31.95 10.59 25.78
CA ASP A 92 33.23 11.08 25.26
C ASP A 92 33.69 10.38 23.97
N VAL A 93 32.87 9.49 23.41
CA VAL A 93 33.16 8.81 22.15
C VAL A 93 33.31 9.83 21.02
N THR A 94 34.40 9.70 20.26
CA THR A 94 34.69 10.59 19.14
C THR A 94 33.67 10.38 18.00
N PRO A 95 33.35 11.45 17.23
CA PRO A 95 32.47 11.35 16.07
C PRO A 95 32.94 10.31 15.05
N LEU A 96 34.26 10.12 14.91
CA LEU A 96 34.85 9.12 14.04
C LEU A 96 34.44 7.68 14.42
N VAL A 97 34.33 7.38 15.71
CA VAL A 97 33.90 6.06 16.19
C VAL A 97 32.41 5.85 15.92
N VAL A 98 31.57 6.87 16.15
CA VAL A 98 30.13 6.83 15.80
C VAL A 98 29.97 6.62 14.30
N ALA A 99 30.72 7.38 13.49
CA ALA A 99 30.75 7.28 12.03
C ALA A 99 31.16 5.89 11.54
N HIS A 100 32.24 5.36 12.10
CA HIS A 100 32.74 4.04 11.75
C HIS A 100 31.70 2.97 12.08
N ARG A 101 31.14 2.98 13.31
CA ARG A 101 30.05 2.07 13.72
C ARG A 101 28.87 2.13 12.76
N TRP A 102 28.42 3.34 12.42
CA TRP A 102 27.32 3.55 11.49
C TRP A 102 27.59 2.85 10.15
N ARG A 103 28.70 3.19 9.49
CA ARG A 103 29.07 2.70 8.16
C ARG A 103 29.25 1.19 8.09
N THR A 104 29.96 0.62 9.07
CA THR A 104 30.35 -0.79 8.97
C THR A 104 29.26 -1.75 9.41
N ARG A 105 28.34 -1.30 10.26
CA ARG A 105 27.42 -2.21 10.96
C ARG A 105 25.95 -1.82 10.81
N LEU A 106 25.63 -0.54 10.83
CA LEU A 106 24.24 -0.10 10.99
C LEU A 106 23.61 0.33 9.66
N GLU A 107 24.35 0.98 8.78
CA GLU A 107 23.82 1.59 7.56
C GLU A 107 23.16 0.56 6.63
N ALA A 108 23.84 -0.53 6.31
CA ALA A 108 23.34 -1.54 5.39
C ALA A 108 22.10 -2.28 5.94
N GLU A 109 22.01 -2.46 7.26
CA GLU A 109 20.82 -3.01 7.90
C GLU A 109 19.67 -1.99 7.87
N ALA A 110 19.95 -0.75 8.27
CA ALA A 110 18.98 0.33 8.30
C ALA A 110 18.36 0.60 6.92
N ARG A 111 19.18 0.65 5.87
CA ARG A 111 18.71 0.89 4.49
C ARG A 111 17.80 -0.22 4.00
N ARG A 112 18.18 -1.50 4.19
CA ARG A 112 17.32 -2.65 3.82
C ARG A 112 15.99 -2.62 4.56
N THR A 113 16.01 -2.27 5.83
CA THR A 113 14.80 -2.13 6.64
C THR A 113 13.89 -1.02 6.12
N VAL A 114 14.43 0.16 5.76
CA VAL A 114 13.64 1.26 5.20
C VAL A 114 13.05 0.91 3.84
N GLU A 115 13.79 0.20 2.99
CA GLU A 115 13.32 -0.25 1.68
C GLU A 115 12.11 -1.19 1.77
N SER A 116 11.97 -1.92 2.89
CA SER A 116 10.80 -2.78 3.13
C SER A 116 9.53 -2.01 3.50
N ILE A 117 9.62 -0.71 3.81
CA ILE A 117 8.46 0.11 4.19
C ILE A 117 7.61 0.43 2.97
N SER A 118 6.34 0.03 3.01
CA SER A 118 5.38 0.25 1.92
C SER A 118 4.97 1.71 1.77
N ASP A 119 4.76 2.41 2.89
CA ASP A 119 4.34 3.80 2.91
C ASP A 119 5.44 4.70 2.34
N ARG A 120 5.15 5.34 1.21
CA ARG A 120 6.10 6.18 0.49
C ARG A 120 6.57 7.38 1.33
N ASN A 121 5.66 8.06 2.01
CA ASN A 121 5.99 9.28 2.75
C ASN A 121 6.86 8.94 3.97
N VAL A 122 6.50 7.87 4.68
CA VAL A 122 7.31 7.39 5.81
C VAL A 122 8.68 6.92 5.32
N ARG A 123 8.74 6.16 4.22
CA ARG A 123 9.99 5.68 3.64
C ARG A 123 10.91 6.83 3.21
N GLU A 124 10.40 7.83 2.50
CA GLU A 124 11.17 9.00 2.09
C GLU A 124 11.69 9.81 3.29
N GLY A 125 10.84 9.98 4.32
CA GLY A 125 11.26 10.60 5.58
C GLY A 125 12.38 9.82 6.28
N MET A 126 12.27 8.50 6.36
CA MET A 126 13.31 7.65 6.92
C MET A 126 14.61 7.72 6.14
N LEU A 127 14.57 7.67 4.80
CA LEU A 127 15.75 7.81 3.96
C LEU A 127 16.45 9.15 4.16
N THR A 128 15.68 10.23 4.32
CA THR A 128 16.21 11.56 4.65
C THR A 128 16.97 11.54 5.96
N VAL A 129 16.39 10.95 7.01
CA VAL A 129 17.04 10.86 8.33
C VAL A 129 18.26 9.94 8.29
N LEU A 130 18.22 8.84 7.54
CA LEU A 130 19.37 7.96 7.33
C LEU A 130 20.54 8.67 6.64
N ASN A 131 20.25 9.43 5.58
CA ASN A 131 21.26 10.21 4.88
C ASN A 131 21.83 11.30 5.80
N ALA A 132 20.99 11.96 6.61
CA ALA A 132 21.44 12.93 7.60
C ALA A 132 22.39 12.30 8.63
N LEU A 133 22.10 11.07 9.07
CA LEU A 133 22.96 10.33 9.99
C LEU A 133 24.30 9.92 9.33
N GLY A 134 24.28 9.54 8.05
CA GLY A 134 25.49 9.26 7.27
C GLY A 134 26.37 10.50 7.08
N ASN A 135 25.78 11.64 6.71
CA ASN A 135 26.51 12.89 6.48
C ASN A 135 26.99 13.52 7.80
N PHE A 136 26.25 13.32 8.88
CA PHE A 136 26.64 13.78 10.22
C PHE A 136 28.00 13.21 10.64
N ALA A 137 28.19 11.92 10.39
CA ALA A 137 29.43 11.20 10.65
C ALA A 137 30.65 11.82 9.93
N ASP A 138 30.47 12.29 8.69
CA ASP A 138 31.53 12.95 7.92
C ASP A 138 31.79 14.38 8.37
N TYR A 139 30.72 15.16 8.54
CA TYR A 139 30.82 16.56 8.92
C TYR A 139 31.45 16.74 10.31
N SER A 140 31.09 15.90 11.29
CA SER A 140 31.65 15.98 12.64
C SER A 140 33.11 15.55 12.71
N GLY A 141 33.57 14.66 11.83
CA GLY A 141 34.98 14.28 11.72
C GLY A 141 35.86 15.42 11.23
N ILE A 142 35.35 16.21 10.27
CA ILE A 142 36.08 17.34 9.66
C ILE A 142 36.16 18.55 10.61
N ASN A 143 35.08 18.84 11.34
CA ASN A 143 34.96 20.08 12.12
C ASN A 143 35.33 19.96 13.61
N GLY A 144 35.83 18.80 14.05
CA GLY A 144 36.32 18.61 15.43
C GLY A 144 35.28 18.76 16.55
N GLN A 145 33.98 18.72 16.22
CA GLN A 145 32.89 18.87 17.19
C GLN A 145 32.60 17.54 17.90
N ASN A 146 33.46 17.17 18.85
CA ASN A 146 33.42 15.86 19.51
C ASN A 146 32.21 15.64 20.44
N LEU A 147 31.80 16.64 21.23
CA LEU A 147 30.85 16.46 22.33
C LEU A 147 29.36 16.38 21.91
N ILE A 148 29.02 16.72 20.67
CA ILE A 148 27.63 16.80 20.21
C ILE A 148 27.26 15.58 19.33
N ALA A 149 28.24 14.73 19.00
CA ALA A 149 28.05 13.66 18.02
C ALA A 149 27.19 12.50 18.49
N GLY A 150 27.40 12.02 19.72
CA GLY A 150 26.53 11.02 20.32
C GLY A 150 25.09 11.51 20.44
N TYR A 151 24.90 12.76 20.89
CA TYR A 151 23.56 13.34 21.05
C TYR A 151 22.79 13.51 19.74
N ASN A 152 23.44 14.02 18.70
CA ASN A 152 22.79 14.17 17.39
C ASN A 152 22.47 12.81 16.75
N ALA A 153 23.39 11.85 16.83
CA ALA A 153 23.14 10.50 16.32
C ALA A 153 21.97 9.83 17.05
N ARG A 154 21.91 9.92 18.39
CA ARG A 154 20.77 9.44 19.19
C ARG A 154 19.47 10.11 18.75
N GLY A 155 19.47 11.42 18.55
CA GLY A 155 18.30 12.19 18.10
C GLY A 155 17.79 11.75 16.72
N LEU A 156 18.70 11.52 15.77
CA LEU A 156 18.36 11.03 14.43
C LEU A 156 17.81 9.59 14.47
N VAL A 157 18.43 8.69 15.23
CA VAL A 157 17.89 7.33 15.38
C VAL A 157 16.55 7.31 16.12
N GLN A 158 16.35 8.20 17.08
CA GLN A 158 15.05 8.34 17.74
C GLN A 158 13.97 8.81 16.77
N LEU A 159 14.31 9.70 15.82
CA LEU A 159 13.39 10.10 14.76
C LEU A 159 13.03 8.92 13.82
N LEU A 160 13.97 8.02 13.53
CA LEU A 160 13.70 6.78 12.80
C LEU A 160 12.74 5.85 13.56
N VAL A 161 12.89 5.75 14.89
CA VAL A 161 11.98 4.99 15.77
C VAL A 161 10.57 5.60 15.72
N GLU A 162 10.44 6.93 15.78
CA GLU A 162 9.14 7.63 15.69
C GLU A 162 8.44 7.36 14.35
N LEU A 163 9.18 7.44 13.24
CA LEU A 163 8.68 7.13 11.89
C LEU A 163 8.28 5.66 11.74
N ALA A 164 9.09 4.72 12.26
CA ALA A 164 8.78 3.30 12.22
C ALA A 164 7.55 2.95 13.05
N GLY A 165 7.37 3.62 14.18
CA GLY A 165 6.16 3.52 14.99
C GLY A 165 4.91 3.94 14.22
N ALA A 166 4.98 5.05 13.45
CA ALA A 166 3.88 5.48 12.60
C ALA A 166 3.56 4.45 11.51
N ALA A 167 4.58 3.90 10.83
CA ALA A 167 4.42 2.82 9.85
C ALA A 167 3.77 1.56 10.47
N ALA A 168 4.25 1.14 11.64
CA ALA A 168 3.76 -0.05 12.33
C ALA A 168 2.28 0.08 12.74
N ARG A 169 1.84 1.28 13.11
CA ARG A 169 0.44 1.56 13.44
C ARG A 169 -0.43 1.82 12.21
N GLY A 170 0.18 2.12 11.06
CA GLY A 170 -0.53 2.57 9.87
C GLY A 170 -1.15 3.96 10.07
N GLU A 171 -0.46 4.80 10.84
CA GLU A 171 -0.89 6.15 11.18
C GLU A 171 -0.13 7.19 10.34
N ALA A 172 -0.75 8.35 10.14
CA ALA A 172 -0.04 9.50 9.58
C ALA A 172 1.10 9.95 10.50
N VAL A 173 2.20 10.39 9.89
CA VAL A 173 3.32 10.99 10.60
C VAL A 173 2.86 12.28 11.29
N SER A 174 3.21 12.45 12.57
CA SER A 174 2.82 13.66 13.30
C SER A 174 3.47 14.91 12.71
N PRO A 175 2.82 16.09 12.76
CA PRO A 175 3.40 17.34 12.25
C PRO A 175 4.76 17.67 12.87
N THR A 176 4.96 17.35 14.16
CA THR A 176 6.23 17.55 14.87
C THR A 176 7.33 16.67 14.30
N VAL A 177 7.03 15.40 14.01
CA VAL A 177 7.98 14.47 13.38
C VAL A 177 8.32 14.94 11.98
N GLN A 178 7.32 15.35 11.21
CA GLN A 178 7.53 15.87 9.85
C GLN A 178 8.42 17.12 9.85
N ALA A 179 8.19 18.07 10.75
CA ALA A 179 9.01 19.26 10.88
C ALA A 179 10.49 18.94 11.19
N LYS A 180 10.75 17.90 12.01
CA LYS A 180 12.13 17.44 12.26
C LYS A 180 12.76 16.80 11.02
N VAL A 181 11.98 16.04 10.23
CA VAL A 181 12.44 15.47 8.96
C VAL A 181 12.79 16.58 7.97
N ASP A 182 11.96 17.61 7.88
CA ASP A 182 12.18 18.76 7.00
C ASP A 182 13.42 19.57 7.42
N ASP A 183 13.65 19.74 8.72
CA ASP A 183 14.89 20.33 9.25
C ASP A 183 16.13 19.50 8.87
N CYS A 184 16.04 18.17 8.95
CA CYS A 184 17.11 17.27 8.47
C CYS A 184 17.36 17.44 6.97
N ALA A 185 16.30 17.50 6.16
CA ALA A 185 16.40 17.70 4.72
C ALA A 185 17.05 19.05 4.38
N SER A 186 16.70 20.12 5.10
CA SER A 186 17.29 21.45 4.94
C SER A 186 18.79 21.42 5.23
N LYS A 187 19.19 20.82 6.37
CA LYS A 187 20.59 20.70 6.77
C LYS A 187 21.41 19.88 5.78
N LEU A 188 20.84 18.79 5.25
CA LEU A 188 21.48 17.99 4.20
C LEU A 188 21.82 18.82 2.96
N ARG A 189 20.87 19.63 2.47
CA ARG A 189 21.13 20.50 1.30
C ARG A 189 22.26 21.49 1.53
N VAL A 190 22.38 22.03 2.75
CA VAL A 190 23.49 22.94 3.10
C VAL A 190 24.82 22.21 3.06
N VAL A 191 24.87 20.98 3.56
CA VAL A 191 26.07 20.13 3.54
C VAL A 191 26.45 19.74 2.11
N ASP A 192 25.48 19.32 1.29
CA ASP A 192 25.71 18.98 -0.11
C ASP A 192 26.25 20.19 -0.89
N HIS A 193 25.64 21.37 -0.71
CA HIS A 193 26.12 22.62 -1.30
C HIS A 193 27.53 23.00 -0.82
N TYR A 194 27.87 22.72 0.43
CA TYR A 194 29.22 22.95 0.94
C TYR A 194 30.25 22.06 0.24
N TYR A 195 29.95 20.77 0.07
CA TYR A 195 30.85 19.83 -0.62
C TYR A 195 30.98 20.10 -2.12
N GLU A 196 29.90 20.51 -2.80
CA GLU A 196 29.92 20.85 -4.23
C GLU A 196 30.80 22.08 -4.54
N ASN A 197 31.00 22.99 -3.58
CA ASN A 197 31.71 24.24 -3.80
C ASN A 197 33.12 24.29 -3.17
N ASN A 198 33.53 23.28 -2.40
CA ASN A 198 34.80 23.28 -1.67
C ASN A 198 35.68 22.04 -1.92
N ILE A 199 35.27 21.17 -2.85
CA ILE A 199 36.07 20.06 -3.40
C ILE A 199 36.29 20.33 -4.88
#